data_AF-A0A3M5W0B1-F1
#
_entry.id   AF-A0A3M5W0B1-F1
#
_cell.length_a   1.000
_cell.length_b   1.000
_cell.length_c   1.000
_cell.angle_alpha   90.00
_cell.angle_beta   90.00
_cell.angle_gamma   90.00
#
_symmetry.space_group_name_H-M   'P 1'
#
loop_
_entity.id
_entity.type
_entity.pdbx_description
1 polymer ?
#
loop_
_entity_poly.entity_id
_entity_poly.type
_entity_poly.pdbx_seq_one_letter_code
_entity_poly.pdbx_strand_id
1 'polypeptide(L)' 'MFELADGGHHDHMVNMESGEVIEFFDEEIEKLQKAIVERHGFDLVDHNLVLYVRNKKA' A
#
# COMPACT_ATOMS: atom_id res chain seq x y z
N MET A 1 10.45 -3.22 -10.67
CA MET A 1 9.33 -2.50 -11.29
C MET A 1 9.60 -1.03 -11.02
N PHE A 2 9.74 -0.21 -12.05
CA PHE A 2 9.95 1.23 -11.92
C PHE A 2 8.64 1.89 -12.28
N GLU A 3 7.91 2.40 -11.30
CA GLU A 3 6.83 3.34 -11.57
C GLU A 3 7.48 4.71 -11.84
N LEU A 4 7.20 5.23 -13.03
CA LEU A 4 7.55 6.59 -13.41
C LEU A 4 6.84 7.52 -12.43
N ALA A 5 7.62 8.37 -11.77
CA ALA A 5 7.22 9.30 -10.71
C ALA A 5 6.29 10.44 -11.17
N ASP A 6 5.17 10.09 -11.82
CA ASP A 6 4.15 11.01 -12.33
C ASP A 6 2.74 10.70 -11.77
N GLY A 7 2.57 9.57 -11.07
CA GLY A 7 1.39 9.26 -10.25
C GLY A 7 1.70 9.50 -8.77
N GLY A 8 0.79 10.13 -8.03
CA GLY A 8 0.98 10.37 -6.58
C GLY A 8 1.19 9.08 -5.78
N HIS A 9 1.56 9.22 -4.50
CA HIS A 9 1.74 8.09 -3.58
C HIS A 9 0.54 7.15 -3.60
N HIS A 10 0.79 5.86 -3.84
CA HIS A 10 -0.22 4.81 -3.85
C HIS A 10 0.41 3.46 -3.48
N ASP A 11 -0.43 2.58 -2.98
CA ASP A 11 -0.14 1.19 -2.64
C ASP A 11 -0.81 0.25 -3.64
N HIS A 12 -0.51 -1.05 -3.54
CA HIS A 12 -0.99 -2.04 -4.53
C HIS A 12 -1.81 -3.17 -3.91
N MET A 13 -2.85 -3.60 -4.62
CA MET A 13 -3.43 -4.93 -4.43
C MET A 13 -3.11 -5.81 -5.63
N VAL A 14 -2.75 -7.07 -5.38
CA VAL A 14 -2.44 -8.06 -6.43
C VAL A 14 -3.40 -9.23 -6.31
N ASN A 15 -4.25 -9.44 -7.31
CA ASN A 15 -5.14 -10.60 -7.36
C ASN A 15 -4.36 -11.84 -7.78
N MET A 16 -4.25 -12.81 -6.88
CA MET A 16 -3.46 -14.03 -7.10
C MET A 16 -4.08 -15.00 -8.11
N GLU A 17 -5.35 -14.80 -8.48
CA GLU A 17 -6.05 -15.65 -9.46
C GLU A 17 -5.92 -15.12 -10.89
N SER A 18 -5.93 -13.81 -11.09
CA SER A 18 -5.89 -13.16 -12.41
C SER A 18 -4.55 -12.49 -12.73
N GLY A 19 -3.72 -12.17 -11.73
CA GLY A 19 -2.55 -11.32 -11.87
C GLY A 19 -2.87 -9.83 -12.01
N GLU A 20 -4.13 -9.43 -11.83
CA GLU A 20 -4.56 -8.03 -11.86
C GLU A 20 -3.91 -7.24 -10.72
N VAL A 21 -3.45 -6.03 -11.03
CA VAL A 21 -2.91 -5.07 -10.08
C VAL A 21 -3.86 -3.88 -9.97
N ILE A 22 -4.20 -3.51 -8.75
CA ILE A 22 -5.07 -2.37 -8.43
C ILE A 22 -4.28 -1.40 -7.56
N GLU A 23 -4.10 -0.18 -8.05
CA GLU A 23 -3.52 0.92 -7.26
C GLU A 23 -4.58 1.51 -6.33
N PHE A 24 -4.20 1.84 -5.10
CA PHE A 24 -5.08 2.51 -4.14
C PHE A 24 -4.32 3.48 -3.24
N PHE A 25 -5.04 4.43 -2.66
CA PHE A 25 -4.53 5.31 -1.61
C PHE A 25 -5.55 5.35 -0.48
N ASP A 26 -5.11 5.15 0.75
CA ASP A 26 -5.97 5.19 1.94
C ASP A 26 -5.35 6.05 3.04
N GLU A 27 -5.97 7.21 3.30
CA GLU A 27 -5.45 8.19 4.27
C GLU A 27 -5.41 7.64 5.71
N GLU A 28 -6.28 6.69 6.06
CA GLU A 28 -6.30 6.11 7.40
C GLU A 28 -5.10 5.17 7.61
N ILE A 29 -4.76 4.38 6.59
CA ILE A 29 -3.56 3.53 6.60
C ILE A 29 -2.30 4.39 6.73
N GLU A 30 -2.19 5.46 5.94
CA GLU A 30 -1.05 6.40 5.98
C GLU A 30 -0.84 7.02 7.37
N LYS A 31 -1.94 7.47 7.99
CA LYS A 31 -1.91 8.01 9.36
C LYS A 31 -1.48 6.95 10.37
N LEU A 32 -1.95 5.72 10.22
CA LEU A 32 -1.63 4.63 11.13
C LEU A 32 -0.16 4.23 11.03
N GLN A 33 0.41 4.14 9.82
CA GLN A 33 1.83 3.84 9.62
C GLN A 33 2.72 4.88 10.31
N LYS A 34 2.42 6.18 10.15
CA LYS A 34 3.12 7.28 10.84
C LYS A 34 3.02 7.16 12.36
N ALA A 35 1.81 6.94 12.89
CA ALA A 35 1.59 6.77 14.32
C ALA A 35 2.29 5.53 14.90
N ILE A 36 2.48 4.46 14.12
CA ILE A 36 3.25 3.29 14.55
C ILE A 36 4.72 3.66 14.71
N VAL A 37 5.35 4.25 13.69
CA VAL A 37 6.79 4.57 13.78
C VAL A 37 7.10 5.60 14.87
N GLU A 38 6.23 6.60 15.07
CA GLU A 38 6.37 7.61 16.12
C GLU A 38 6.37 6.96 17.52
N ARG A 39 5.48 5.99 17.76
CA ARG A 39 5.44 5.24 19.03
C ARG A 39 6.70 4.42 19.29
N HIS A 40 7.45 4.08 18.25
CA HIS A 40 8.73 3.38 18.35
C HIS A 40 9.94 4.32 18.32
N GLY A 41 9.73 5.64 18.26
CA GLY A 41 10.80 6.64 18.25
C GLY A 41 11.54 6.76 16.91
N PHE A 42 10.86 6.47 15.81
CA PHE A 42 11.40 6.56 14.45
C PHE A 42 10.59 7.55 13.59
N ASP A 43 11.26 8.13 12.59
CA ASP A 43 10.63 8.88 11.51
C ASP A 43 10.34 7.94 10.31
N LEU A 44 9.15 8.04 9.70
CA LEU A 44 8.82 7.27 8.50
C LEU A 44 9.55 7.88 7.29
N VAL A 45 10.54 7.17 6.76
CA VAL A 45 11.28 7.61 5.57
C VAL A 45 10.58 7.18 4.28
N ASP A 46 10.09 5.94 4.24
CA ASP A 46 9.41 5.34 3.09
C ASP A 46 8.62 4.11 3.55
N HIS A 47 7.73 3.59 2.70
CA HIS A 47 7.08 2.30 2.92
C HIS A 47 6.72 1.60 1.60
N ASN A 48 6.41 0.31 1.69
CA ASN A 48 5.85 -0.46 0.60
C ASN A 48 4.72 -1.33 1.15
N LEU A 49 3.49 -1.11 0.67
CA LEU A 49 2.33 -1.92 1.04
C LEU A 49 1.76 -2.61 -0.19
N VAL A 50 1.69 -3.94 -0.12
CA VAL A 50 1.06 -4.78 -1.13
C VAL A 50 0.07 -5.72 -0.45
N LEU A 51 -1.19 -5.71 -0.88
CA LEU A 51 -2.21 -6.65 -0.43
C LEU A 51 -2.41 -7.75 -1.48
N TYR A 52 -2.11 -8.99 -1.12
CA TYR A 52 -2.41 -10.14 -1.98
C TYR A 52 -3.86 -10.58 -1.77
N VAL A 53 -4.68 -10.42 -2.80
CA VAL A 53 -6.13 -10.64 -2.74
C VAL A 53 -6.55 -11.81 -3.63
N ARG A 54 -7.79 -12.26 -3.42
CA ARG A 54 -8.52 -13.20 -4.28
C ARG A 54 -9.97 -12.76 -4.35
N ASN A 55 -10.71 -13.21 -5.36
CA ASN A 55 -12.12 -12.86 -5.46
C ASN A 55 -12.90 -13.35 -4.23
N LYS A 56 -13.77 -12.50 -3.70
CA LYS A 56 -14.64 -12.87 -2.58
C LYS A 56 -15.60 -13.95 -3.08
N LYS A 57 -15.63 -15.10 -2.40
CA LYS A 57 -16.67 -16.11 -2.67
C LYS A 57 -18.02 -15.53 -2.24
N ALA A 58 -18.99 -15.58 -3.13
CA ALA A 58 -20.38 -15.20 -2.85
C ALA A 58 -21.02 -16.15 -1.84
#